data_AF-A0ABD5DC21-F1
#
_entry.id   AF-A0ABD5DC21-F1
#
_cell.length_a   1.000
_cell.length_b   1.000
_cell.length_c   1.000
_cell.angle_alpha   90.00
_cell.angle_beta   90.00
_cell.angle_gamma   90.00
#
_symmetry.space_group_name_H-M   'P 1'
#
loop_
_entity.id
_entity.type
_entity.pdbx_description
1 polymer ?
#
loop_
_entity_poly.entity_id
_entity_poly.type
_entity_poly.pdbx_seq_one_letter_code
_entity_poly.pdbx_strand_id
1 'polypeptide(L)'
;TFVFSADSSKVPDGYIVVAANGGNWVKITVAFPTIDDFGGLGDDPNYDDADAFIRCALSPYTGSNIYLANRQVEYRINKQVDCKGKGIVGGGFSRQNATAYAMNSLKVRPGDYSNSNTLLNNVAFINVGAEVRDLQLVSEGVSENISGLKVDGYNFTLSNANISGFYNQVYLSNATVSFRVQNLMSISASNAGFYIADVDSKQSTTAYFDNCSWQWGKYPVLFAKEAYQCVFNNIILEYMQYGLTAGIWSNCSFNAIWAEQTRDGVARDWLVNTTYQQTFNCTVNNLYIRTPWLNRADTTALAVSDNIGGVVIDKSRITLSGATGAKIQLSPSGLATLFANWYGGTNRRLLITTQPTAADSGYKTPIHINAPNSELYFGNQDETSVASVVFKRVIGATATNTPYIASDSWTKKIRKWNTYNHEVSKVGRFIAPMMLTYDVNFTTQQNNAGWSISKESTGVYRLQRDAGVTTELANPHIFVSGIFSGTGLGGGKAILPPTLQAIEAYSGSWSSFKVAAGVKLFFIDLTGALVDPMRFSVSFTLKSGI
;
A
#
# COMPACT_ATOMS: atom_id res chain seq x y z
N THR A 1 -41.64 25.77 33.93
CA THR A 1 -42.94 25.81 34.64
C THR A 1 -43.38 24.40 34.97
N PHE A 2 -43.95 24.17 36.15
CA PHE A 2 -44.54 22.89 36.54
C PHE A 2 -46.07 22.98 36.58
N VAL A 3 -46.75 21.90 36.24
CA VAL A 3 -48.19 21.73 36.35
C VAL A 3 -48.47 20.57 37.28
N PHE A 4 -49.32 20.80 38.28
CA PHE A 4 -49.78 19.73 39.16
C PHE A 4 -50.77 18.84 38.42
N SER A 5 -50.62 17.53 38.58
CA SER A 5 -51.53 16.53 38.06
C SER A 5 -51.80 15.48 39.13
N ALA A 6 -53.02 15.49 39.67
CA ALA A 6 -53.49 14.51 40.66
C ALA A 6 -53.42 13.08 40.14
N ASP A 7 -53.71 12.88 38.85
CA ASP A 7 -53.83 11.57 38.21
C ASP A 7 -52.58 11.17 37.40
N SER A 8 -51.41 11.76 37.70
CA SER A 8 -50.20 11.50 36.92
C SER A 8 -49.64 10.10 37.15
N SER A 9 -49.57 9.28 36.09
CA SER A 9 -48.90 7.96 36.12
C SER A 9 -47.38 8.03 35.88
N LYS A 10 -46.82 9.25 35.77
CA LYS A 10 -45.40 9.46 35.53
C LYS A 10 -44.58 9.16 36.79
N VAL A 11 -43.51 8.38 36.66
CA VAL A 11 -42.54 8.05 37.72
C VAL A 11 -41.82 9.32 38.20
N PRO A 12 -41.86 9.67 39.49
CA PRO A 12 -41.09 10.79 40.02
C PRO A 12 -39.59 10.53 39.89
N ASP A 13 -38.87 11.50 39.32
CA ASP A 13 -37.40 11.53 39.27
C ASP A 13 -36.81 12.65 40.13
N GLY A 14 -37.67 13.50 40.71
CA GLY A 14 -37.28 14.63 41.54
C GLY A 14 -36.94 15.90 40.76
N TYR A 15 -37.02 15.88 39.41
CA TYR A 15 -36.61 16.99 38.55
C TYR A 15 -37.63 17.30 37.46
N ILE A 16 -37.88 16.36 36.55
CA ILE A 16 -38.91 16.51 35.52
C ILE A 16 -40.29 16.22 36.12
N VAL A 17 -40.35 15.26 37.04
CA VAL A 17 -41.53 14.87 37.78
C VAL A 17 -41.20 14.84 39.26
N VAL A 18 -41.80 15.75 40.02
CA VAL A 18 -41.61 15.89 41.47
C VAL A 18 -42.84 15.36 42.18
N ALA A 19 -42.64 14.40 43.09
CA ALA A 19 -43.72 13.84 43.89
C ALA A 19 -44.33 14.91 44.81
N ALA A 20 -45.66 14.90 44.93
CA ALA A 20 -46.40 15.76 45.84
C ALA A 20 -47.51 14.99 46.55
N ASN A 21 -48.07 15.59 47.61
CA ASN A 21 -49.21 14.99 48.28
C ASN A 21 -50.42 14.96 47.33
N GLY A 22 -50.95 13.77 47.05
CA GLY A 22 -52.11 13.57 46.17
C GLY A 22 -51.85 13.71 44.67
N GLY A 23 -50.60 13.66 44.20
CA GLY A 23 -50.28 13.73 42.76
C GLY A 23 -48.81 14.03 42.46
N ASN A 24 -48.52 14.49 41.24
CA ASN A 24 -47.17 14.88 40.83
C ASN A 24 -47.15 16.29 40.23
N TRP A 25 -46.10 17.05 40.51
CA TRP A 25 -45.73 18.23 39.72
C TRP A 25 -44.94 17.78 38.50
N VAL A 26 -45.46 18.03 37.31
CA VAL A 26 -44.85 17.65 36.05
C VAL A 26 -44.37 18.91 35.33
N LYS A 27 -43.10 18.94 34.93
CA LYS A 27 -42.55 20.05 34.15
C LYS A 27 -43.26 20.15 32.79
N ILE A 28 -43.74 21.34 32.44
CA ILE A 28 -44.35 21.60 31.14
C ILE A 28 -43.31 21.39 30.06
N THR A 29 -43.69 20.58 29.07
CA THR A 29 -42.96 20.09 27.90
C THR A 29 -41.65 20.81 27.57
N VAL A 30 -40.54 20.13 27.85
CA VAL A 30 -39.24 20.38 27.22
C VAL A 30 -39.04 19.23 26.23
N ALA A 31 -38.96 19.51 24.92
CA ALA A 31 -38.80 18.45 23.91
C ALA A 31 -37.51 17.63 24.12
N PHE A 32 -36.48 18.27 24.68
CA PHE A 32 -35.23 17.67 25.08
C PHE A 32 -34.81 18.24 26.44
N PRO A 33 -35.03 17.53 27.55
CA PRO A 33 -34.51 17.97 28.84
C PRO A 33 -32.98 18.08 28.81
N THR A 34 -32.46 19.16 29.38
CA THR A 34 -31.03 19.46 29.43
C THR A 34 -30.49 19.31 30.85
N ILE A 35 -29.18 19.38 31.02
CA ILE A 35 -28.53 19.31 32.33
C ILE A 35 -29.06 20.33 33.35
N ASP A 36 -29.46 21.52 32.91
CA ASP A 36 -30.08 22.54 33.78
C ASP A 36 -31.37 22.02 34.44
N ASP A 37 -32.13 21.19 33.73
CA ASP A 37 -33.38 20.65 34.24
C ASP A 37 -33.16 19.68 35.42
N PHE A 38 -31.94 19.15 35.55
CA PHE A 38 -31.50 18.23 36.60
C PHE A 38 -30.61 18.90 37.66
N GLY A 39 -30.63 20.24 37.71
CA GLY A 39 -29.92 21.04 38.70
C GLY A 39 -28.47 21.34 38.35
N GLY A 40 -28.08 21.23 37.07
CA GLY A 40 -26.79 21.77 36.64
C GLY A 40 -26.81 23.30 36.62
N LEU A 41 -25.71 23.90 37.04
CA LEU A 41 -25.56 25.35 37.15
C LEU A 41 -24.66 25.87 36.02
N GLY A 42 -23.45 25.32 35.91
CA GLY A 42 -22.46 25.67 34.89
C GLY A 42 -22.07 27.16 34.79
N ASP A 43 -22.52 28.01 35.72
CA ASP A 43 -22.16 29.41 35.91
C ASP A 43 -21.33 29.64 37.18
N ASP A 44 -21.52 28.82 38.22
CA ASP A 44 -20.66 28.78 39.39
C ASP A 44 -19.34 28.03 39.12
N PRO A 45 -18.18 28.69 39.17
CA PRO A 45 -16.89 28.05 38.92
C PRO A 45 -16.46 27.03 39.99
N ASN A 46 -17.16 26.94 41.12
CA ASN A 46 -16.86 25.98 42.19
C ASN A 46 -17.87 24.84 42.28
N TYR A 47 -18.94 24.87 41.48
CA TYR A 47 -19.96 23.83 41.49
C TYR A 47 -19.51 22.62 40.65
N ASP A 48 -19.80 21.42 41.15
CA ASP A 48 -19.60 20.16 40.42
C ASP A 48 -20.94 19.71 39.83
N ASP A 49 -21.07 19.85 38.52
CA ASP A 49 -22.25 19.46 37.75
C ASP A 49 -22.36 17.95 37.53
N ALA A 50 -21.36 17.15 37.91
CA ALA A 50 -21.37 15.69 37.68
C ALA A 50 -22.64 15.00 38.20
N ASP A 51 -23.16 15.42 39.36
CA ASP A 51 -24.41 14.86 39.88
C ASP A 51 -25.63 15.20 39.02
N ALA A 52 -25.67 16.39 38.41
CA ALA A 52 -26.74 16.75 37.48
C ALA A 52 -26.69 15.85 36.23
N PHE A 53 -25.50 15.54 35.74
CA PHE A 53 -25.31 14.57 34.64
C PHE A 53 -25.77 13.16 35.03
N ILE A 54 -25.40 12.68 36.21
CA ILE A 54 -25.80 11.34 36.70
C ILE A 54 -27.33 11.26 36.82
N ARG A 55 -27.99 12.30 37.32
CA ARG A 55 -29.45 12.35 37.44
C ARG A 55 -30.14 12.43 36.09
N CYS A 56 -29.61 13.23 35.16
CA CYS A 56 -30.06 13.27 33.77
C CYS A 56 -29.93 11.88 33.10
N ALA A 57 -28.84 11.17 33.35
CA ALA A 57 -28.60 9.83 32.82
C ALA A 57 -29.57 8.76 33.36
N LEU A 58 -30.02 8.90 34.62
CA LEU A 58 -30.95 7.99 35.27
C LEU A 58 -32.43 8.29 34.96
N SER A 59 -32.76 9.53 34.59
CA SER A 59 -34.15 9.93 34.37
C SER A 59 -34.79 9.17 33.21
N PRO A 60 -36.01 8.60 33.38
CA PRO A 60 -36.74 7.96 32.29
C PRO A 60 -37.30 8.97 31.27
N TYR A 61 -37.17 10.28 31.54
CA TYR A 61 -37.65 11.35 30.66
C TYR A 61 -36.58 11.91 29.74
N THR A 62 -35.35 11.42 29.84
CA THR A 62 -34.28 11.73 28.88
C THR A 62 -34.21 10.62 27.85
N GLY A 63 -34.10 10.98 26.57
CA GLY A 63 -34.03 10.02 25.47
C GLY A 63 -32.68 9.29 25.41
N SER A 64 -32.22 9.00 24.19
CA SER A 64 -30.93 8.34 23.95
C SER A 64 -29.72 9.20 24.27
N ASN A 65 -29.88 10.50 24.55
CA ASN A 65 -28.79 11.44 24.72
C ASN A 65 -29.00 12.37 25.93
N ILE A 66 -27.88 12.77 26.52
CA ILE A 66 -27.75 13.85 27.50
C ILE A 66 -27.49 15.14 26.71
N TYR A 67 -28.29 16.18 26.95
CA TYR A 67 -28.16 17.47 26.25
C TYR A 67 -27.61 18.56 27.20
N LEU A 68 -26.61 19.30 26.75
CA LEU A 68 -26.21 20.54 27.40
C LEU A 68 -27.27 21.63 27.14
N ALA A 69 -27.38 22.62 28.02
CA ALA A 69 -28.31 23.73 27.80
C ALA A 69 -27.87 24.59 26.61
N ASN A 70 -28.85 25.09 25.86
CA ASN A 70 -28.64 26.02 24.75
C ASN A 70 -28.47 27.45 25.26
N ARG A 71 -27.38 27.70 25.98
CA ARG A 71 -26.98 29.01 26.50
C ARG A 71 -25.47 29.07 26.72
N GLN A 72 -24.99 30.25 27.11
CA GLN A 72 -23.62 30.41 27.60
C GLN A 72 -23.44 29.65 28.91
N VAL A 73 -22.59 28.62 28.91
CA VAL A 73 -22.40 27.73 30.08
C VAL A 73 -21.10 26.94 30.02
N GLU A 74 -20.48 26.72 31.19
CA GLU A 74 -19.32 25.86 31.37
C GLU A 74 -19.61 24.85 32.50
N TYR A 75 -20.12 23.67 32.15
CA TYR A 75 -20.40 22.64 33.16
C TYR A 75 -19.11 22.02 33.66
N ARG A 76 -18.91 22.00 34.97
CA ARG A 76 -17.68 21.51 35.60
C ARG A 76 -17.90 20.13 36.19
N ILE A 77 -17.00 19.20 35.88
CA ILE A 77 -17.08 17.80 36.27
C ILE A 77 -15.88 17.51 37.14
N ASN A 78 -16.11 17.14 38.40
CA ASN A 78 -15.06 16.80 39.36
C ASN A 78 -15.15 15.35 39.82
N LYS A 79 -16.06 14.55 39.26
CA LYS A 79 -16.14 13.11 39.51
C LYS A 79 -16.68 12.36 38.31
N GLN A 80 -16.45 11.05 38.30
CA GLN A 80 -16.88 10.19 37.21
C GLN A 80 -18.40 10.21 37.02
N VAL A 81 -18.83 10.38 35.76
CA VAL A 81 -20.22 10.35 35.33
C VAL A 81 -20.49 9.03 34.58
N ASP A 82 -21.49 8.28 35.03
CA ASP A 82 -22.03 7.14 34.29
C ASP A 82 -23.20 7.59 33.41
N CYS A 83 -22.99 7.61 32.10
CA CYS A 83 -23.98 8.06 31.12
C CYS A 83 -25.10 7.03 30.87
N LYS A 84 -25.03 5.81 31.45
CA LYS A 84 -26.06 4.77 31.32
C LYS A 84 -26.43 4.42 29.88
N GLY A 85 -25.44 4.45 28.98
CA GLY A 85 -25.63 4.18 27.55
C GLY A 85 -26.24 5.34 26.77
N LYS A 86 -26.42 6.51 27.37
CA LYS A 86 -26.86 7.72 26.67
C LYS A 86 -25.66 8.44 26.04
N GLY A 87 -25.87 8.93 24.82
CA GLY A 87 -24.90 9.79 24.14
C GLY A 87 -24.81 11.19 24.78
N ILE A 88 -23.96 12.04 24.23
CA ILE A 88 -23.77 13.43 24.70
C ILE A 88 -23.90 14.39 23.53
N VAL A 89 -24.82 15.35 23.67
CA VAL A 89 -25.02 16.43 22.70
C VAL A 89 -24.70 17.75 23.37
N GLY A 90 -23.63 18.40 22.92
CA GLY A 90 -23.24 19.71 23.41
C GLY A 90 -24.05 20.85 22.79
N GLY A 91 -23.68 22.09 23.11
CA GLY A 91 -24.30 23.30 22.56
C GLY A 91 -23.59 23.90 21.33
N GLY A 92 -22.58 23.22 20.76
CA GLY A 92 -21.95 23.64 19.51
C GLY A 92 -20.47 23.26 19.36
N PHE A 93 -19.99 23.31 18.11
CA PHE A 93 -18.60 23.16 17.72
C PHE A 93 -17.94 24.53 17.50
N SER A 94 -16.77 24.77 18.09
CA SER A 94 -16.09 26.06 17.98
C SER A 94 -14.56 25.94 18.05
N ARG A 95 -13.88 27.08 17.90
CA ARG A 95 -12.42 27.23 17.87
C ARG A 95 -11.77 26.84 19.20
N GLN A 96 -10.49 26.50 19.19
CA GLN A 96 -9.71 26.21 20.39
C GLN A 96 -9.21 27.48 21.07
N ASN A 97 -10.06 28.11 21.87
CA ASN A 97 -9.64 29.20 22.75
C ASN A 97 -10.61 29.35 23.93
N ALA A 98 -10.15 30.04 24.98
CA ALA A 98 -10.93 30.26 26.19
C ALA A 98 -12.28 30.93 25.91
N THR A 99 -12.36 31.88 24.98
CA THR A 99 -13.60 32.58 24.62
C THR A 99 -14.63 31.63 24.01
N ALA A 100 -14.21 30.73 23.11
CA ALA A 100 -15.06 29.73 22.50
C ALA A 100 -15.52 28.67 23.52
N TYR A 101 -14.62 28.22 24.40
CA TYR A 101 -14.97 27.29 25.47
C TYR A 101 -15.99 27.87 26.45
N ALA A 102 -15.89 29.16 26.75
CA ALA A 102 -16.85 29.87 27.60
C ALA A 102 -18.26 29.99 26.99
N MET A 103 -18.43 29.70 25.69
CA MET A 103 -19.75 29.72 25.03
C MET A 103 -20.59 28.49 25.40
N ASN A 104 -20.02 27.29 25.37
CA ASN A 104 -20.72 26.07 25.76
C ASN A 104 -19.70 24.94 25.85
N SER A 105 -19.36 24.47 27.05
CA SER A 105 -18.38 23.39 27.19
C SER A 105 -18.60 22.51 28.41
N LEU A 106 -18.01 21.31 28.35
CA LEU A 106 -17.76 20.43 29.49
C LEU A 106 -16.32 20.60 29.94
N LYS A 107 -16.13 20.98 31.19
CA LYS A 107 -14.84 21.24 31.83
C LYS A 107 -14.58 20.14 32.85
N VAL A 108 -13.65 19.25 32.56
CA VAL A 108 -13.26 18.20 33.51
C VAL A 108 -12.11 18.72 34.37
N ARG A 109 -12.27 18.71 35.68
CA ARG A 109 -11.32 19.23 36.67
C ARG A 109 -10.81 18.14 37.61
N PRO A 110 -9.74 18.38 38.39
CA PRO A 110 -9.29 17.42 39.40
C PRO A 110 -10.42 16.99 40.35
N GLY A 111 -10.50 15.68 40.61
CA GLY A 111 -11.41 15.10 41.57
C GLY A 111 -11.45 13.57 41.48
N ASP A 112 -12.56 12.95 41.88
CA ASP A 112 -12.64 11.49 42.05
C ASP A 112 -13.18 10.77 40.80
N TYR A 113 -12.27 10.20 40.02
CA TYR A 113 -12.56 9.38 38.85
C TYR A 113 -12.24 7.91 39.08
N SER A 114 -12.16 7.49 40.34
CA SER A 114 -11.84 6.11 40.67
C SER A 114 -13.00 5.17 40.31
N ASN A 115 -12.65 3.99 39.80
CA ASN A 115 -13.63 2.94 39.53
C ASN A 115 -13.02 1.57 39.84
N SER A 116 -13.80 0.71 40.49
CA SER A 116 -13.41 -0.68 40.78
C SER A 116 -13.15 -1.51 39.53
N ASN A 117 -13.81 -1.20 38.41
CA ASN A 117 -13.51 -1.76 37.11
C ASN A 117 -12.33 -0.99 36.49
N THR A 118 -11.21 -1.68 36.32
CA THR A 118 -9.96 -1.09 35.81
C THR A 118 -10.09 -0.51 34.41
N LEU A 119 -11.03 -0.98 33.58
CA LEU A 119 -11.31 -0.42 32.25
C LEU A 119 -12.08 0.90 32.32
N LEU A 120 -12.72 1.20 33.45
CA LEU A 120 -13.49 2.43 33.67
C LEU A 120 -12.76 3.40 34.60
N ASN A 121 -11.68 2.95 35.24
CA ASN A 121 -10.91 3.74 36.19
C ASN A 121 -10.23 4.93 35.51
N ASN A 122 -10.23 6.10 36.16
CA ASN A 122 -9.66 7.34 35.65
C ASN A 122 -10.26 7.80 34.31
N VAL A 123 -11.57 7.64 34.13
CA VAL A 123 -12.32 8.16 32.98
C VAL A 123 -13.40 9.13 33.47
N ALA A 124 -13.53 10.31 32.87
CA ALA A 124 -14.52 11.30 33.29
C ALA A 124 -15.95 10.87 32.96
N PHE A 125 -16.19 10.38 31.75
CA PHE A 125 -17.50 9.89 31.32
C PHE A 125 -17.43 8.43 30.88
N ILE A 126 -18.18 7.57 31.56
CA ILE A 126 -18.23 6.12 31.27
C ILE A 126 -19.60 5.71 30.73
N ASN A 127 -19.61 4.57 30.03
CA ASN A 127 -20.80 4.03 29.38
C ASN A 127 -21.51 5.07 28.51
N VAL A 128 -20.73 5.89 27.79
CA VAL A 128 -21.25 6.83 26.82
C VAL A 128 -21.90 6.05 25.68
N GLY A 129 -23.08 6.50 25.28
CA GLY A 129 -23.87 5.90 24.21
C GLY A 129 -23.27 6.05 22.82
N ALA A 130 -24.06 5.65 21.82
CA ALA A 130 -23.62 5.57 20.42
C ALA A 130 -23.39 6.91 19.71
N GLU A 131 -23.72 8.06 20.33
CA GLU A 131 -23.63 9.38 19.71
C GLU A 131 -22.93 10.38 20.63
N VAL A 132 -21.91 11.06 20.12
CA VAL A 132 -21.34 12.26 20.73
C VAL A 132 -21.26 13.35 19.68
N ARG A 133 -21.93 14.49 19.87
CA ARG A 133 -21.87 15.55 18.87
C ARG A 133 -21.99 16.97 19.41
N ASP A 134 -21.53 17.91 18.58
CA ASP A 134 -21.62 19.35 18.82
C ASP A 134 -21.01 19.74 20.19
N LEU A 135 -19.89 19.11 20.53
CA LEU A 135 -19.34 19.08 21.88
C LEU A 135 -17.99 19.81 21.97
N GLN A 136 -17.83 20.66 22.99
CA GLN A 136 -16.52 21.12 23.46
C GLN A 136 -16.20 20.43 24.79
N LEU A 137 -15.24 19.51 24.78
CA LEU A 137 -14.78 18.78 25.97
C LEU A 137 -13.37 19.21 26.34
N VAL A 138 -13.20 19.80 27.51
CA VAL A 138 -11.98 20.51 27.88
C VAL A 138 -11.48 20.00 29.23
N SER A 139 -10.22 19.59 29.27
CA SER A 139 -9.48 19.41 30.52
C SER A 139 -9.15 20.78 31.12
N GLU A 140 -9.56 20.98 32.37
CA GLU A 140 -9.23 22.15 33.18
C GLU A 140 -8.40 21.70 34.37
N GLY A 141 -7.11 21.45 34.10
CA GLY A 141 -6.13 21.10 35.13
C GLY A 141 -6.19 19.66 35.63
N VAL A 142 -6.88 18.73 34.94
CA VAL A 142 -6.78 17.30 35.28
C VAL A 142 -5.38 16.77 35.03
N SER A 143 -4.98 15.79 35.86
CA SER A 143 -3.70 15.10 35.73
C SER A 143 -3.57 14.41 34.37
N GLU A 144 -2.33 14.13 33.97
CA GLU A 144 -2.01 13.36 32.77
C GLU A 144 -2.56 11.93 32.76
N ASN A 145 -3.36 11.50 33.76
CA ASN A 145 -3.88 10.14 33.87
C ASN A 145 -5.39 10.04 33.69
N ILE A 146 -6.13 11.14 33.57
CA ILE A 146 -7.60 11.13 33.40
C ILE A 146 -7.96 11.13 31.92
N SER A 147 -8.73 10.13 31.49
CA SER A 147 -9.30 10.06 30.13
C SER A 147 -10.66 10.74 30.06
N GLY A 148 -11.05 11.24 28.88
CA GLY A 148 -12.29 11.97 28.68
C GLY A 148 -13.52 11.05 28.60
N LEU A 149 -13.69 10.40 27.45
CA LEU A 149 -14.87 9.59 27.13
C LEU A 149 -14.51 8.10 27.00
N LYS A 150 -15.22 7.21 27.71
CA LYS A 150 -15.24 5.78 27.40
C LYS A 150 -16.49 5.46 26.59
N VAL A 151 -16.28 5.02 25.35
CA VAL A 151 -17.34 4.66 24.39
C VAL A 151 -17.25 3.18 24.00
N ASP A 152 -18.27 2.67 23.34
CA ASP A 152 -18.24 1.36 22.69
C ASP A 152 -17.75 1.50 21.24
N GLY A 153 -16.92 0.56 20.77
CA GLY A 153 -16.42 0.55 19.40
C GLY A 153 -17.43 0.10 18.35
N TYR A 154 -18.54 -0.52 18.74
CA TYR A 154 -19.56 -1.01 17.82
C TYR A 154 -20.65 0.04 17.58
N ASN A 155 -20.77 0.47 16.32
CA ASN A 155 -21.79 1.42 15.85
C ASN A 155 -21.84 2.74 16.63
N PHE A 156 -20.69 3.40 16.75
CA PHE A 156 -20.56 4.70 17.41
C PHE A 156 -20.29 5.83 16.40
N THR A 157 -20.82 7.02 16.67
CA THR A 157 -20.56 8.24 15.91
C THR A 157 -20.13 9.37 16.83
N LEU A 158 -18.99 10.00 16.49
CA LEU A 158 -18.60 11.29 17.02
C LEU A 158 -18.56 12.33 15.90
N SER A 159 -19.26 13.45 16.05
CA SER A 159 -19.27 14.51 15.03
C SER A 159 -19.20 15.92 15.60
N ASN A 160 -18.54 16.84 14.90
CA ASN A 160 -18.46 18.26 15.29
C ASN A 160 -17.98 18.44 16.73
N ALA A 161 -16.81 17.90 17.06
CA ALA A 161 -16.28 17.92 18.42
C ALA A 161 -14.94 18.63 18.51
N ASN A 162 -14.75 19.38 19.59
CA ASN A 162 -13.48 19.96 19.98
C ASN A 162 -13.08 19.38 21.34
N ILE A 163 -11.97 18.64 21.39
CA ILE A 163 -11.49 18.00 22.62
C ILE A 163 -10.07 18.47 22.94
N SER A 164 -9.87 18.97 24.17
CA SER A 164 -8.61 19.58 24.61
C SER A 164 -8.10 18.95 25.90
N GLY A 165 -6.86 18.46 25.88
CA GLY A 165 -6.18 17.82 27.02
C GLY A 165 -6.50 16.33 27.15
N PHE A 166 -6.50 15.82 28.40
CA PHE A 166 -6.73 14.42 28.80
C PHE A 166 -5.56 13.47 28.53
N TYR A 167 -5.52 12.35 29.25
CA TYR A 167 -4.65 11.21 28.94
C TYR A 167 -5.05 10.59 27.60
N ASN A 168 -6.23 9.94 27.57
CA ASN A 168 -6.91 9.59 26.34
C ASN A 168 -8.15 10.46 26.20
N GLN A 169 -8.36 11.11 25.05
CA GLN A 169 -9.57 11.89 24.85
C GLN A 169 -10.78 10.97 24.69
N VAL A 170 -10.64 9.94 23.84
CA VAL A 170 -11.62 8.87 23.65
C VAL A 170 -10.93 7.52 23.88
N TYR A 171 -11.51 6.73 24.77
CA TYR A 171 -11.04 5.41 25.15
C TYR A 171 -12.06 4.32 24.78
N LEU A 172 -11.57 3.26 24.16
CA LEU A 172 -12.35 2.08 23.81
C LEU A 172 -11.66 0.86 24.40
N SER A 173 -12.39 0.07 25.19
CA SER A 173 -11.91 -1.22 25.67
C SER A 173 -12.03 -2.32 24.61
N ASN A 174 -12.97 -2.20 23.67
CA ASN A 174 -13.24 -3.19 22.63
C ASN A 174 -12.72 -2.74 21.24
N ALA A 175 -12.87 -3.63 20.24
CA ALA A 175 -12.57 -3.36 18.85
C ALA A 175 -13.62 -2.44 18.20
N THR A 176 -13.23 -1.73 17.15
CA THR A 176 -14.17 -0.95 16.33
C THR A 176 -14.93 -1.83 15.35
N VAL A 177 -16.20 -1.52 15.12
CA VAL A 177 -17.00 -1.99 13.97
C VAL A 177 -18.01 -0.90 13.65
N SER A 178 -18.02 -0.38 12.42
CA SER A 178 -18.91 0.72 12.02
C SER A 178 -18.74 1.95 12.93
N PHE A 179 -17.49 2.32 13.20
CA PHE A 179 -17.11 3.43 14.08
C PHE A 179 -16.82 4.69 13.26
N ARG A 180 -17.47 5.82 13.54
CA ARG A 180 -17.40 7.03 12.70
C ARG A 180 -16.97 8.25 13.52
N VAL A 181 -16.00 8.98 13.03
CA VAL A 181 -15.52 10.24 13.60
C VAL A 181 -15.45 11.26 12.47
N GLN A 182 -16.14 12.39 12.64
CA GLN A 182 -16.19 13.43 11.61
C GLN A 182 -16.07 14.83 12.20
N ASN A 183 -15.33 15.73 11.53
CA ASN A 183 -15.19 17.13 11.94
C ASN A 183 -14.70 17.26 13.39
N LEU A 184 -13.53 16.68 13.65
CA LEU A 184 -12.90 16.67 14.96
C LEU A 184 -11.74 17.66 15.02
N MET A 185 -11.65 18.40 16.11
CA MET A 185 -10.44 19.10 16.52
C MET A 185 -9.96 18.54 17.87
N SER A 186 -8.81 17.86 17.88
CA SER A 186 -8.20 17.27 19.07
C SER A 186 -6.90 18.00 19.39
N ILE A 187 -6.73 18.51 20.60
CA ILE A 187 -5.48 19.14 21.04
C ILE A 187 -4.94 18.58 22.36
N SER A 188 -3.62 18.43 22.45
CA SER A 188 -2.89 18.18 23.70
C SER A 188 -3.29 16.91 24.46
N ALA A 189 -3.68 15.84 23.76
CA ALA A 189 -3.82 14.53 24.39
C ALA A 189 -2.45 14.02 24.89
N SER A 190 -2.32 13.76 26.19
CA SER A 190 -1.06 13.32 26.81
C SER A 190 -0.67 11.90 26.36
N ASN A 191 -1.64 11.04 26.04
CA ASN A 191 -1.42 9.74 25.42
C ASN A 191 -2.04 9.63 24.03
N ALA A 192 -3.37 9.66 23.90
CA ALA A 192 -3.99 9.50 22.59
C ALA A 192 -5.27 10.33 22.40
N GLY A 193 -5.50 10.81 21.19
CA GLY A 193 -6.84 11.28 20.79
C GLY A 193 -7.84 10.13 20.88
N PHE A 194 -7.55 9.04 20.18
CA PHE A 194 -8.32 7.79 20.29
C PHE A 194 -7.40 6.65 20.71
N TYR A 195 -7.70 6.02 21.83
CA TYR A 195 -7.05 4.79 22.26
C TYR A 195 -8.02 3.62 22.15
N ILE A 196 -7.76 2.73 21.18
CA ILE A 196 -8.50 1.50 20.95
C ILE A 196 -7.68 0.36 21.54
N ALA A 197 -8.02 -0.03 22.78
CA ALA A 197 -7.28 -1.07 23.49
C ALA A 197 -7.54 -2.47 22.93
N ASP A 198 -8.76 -2.72 22.44
CA ASP A 198 -9.21 -4.03 21.95
C ASP A 198 -8.77 -5.17 22.89
N VAL A 199 -9.16 -5.10 24.17
CA VAL A 199 -8.63 -6.00 25.20
C VAL A 199 -8.84 -7.48 24.88
N ASP A 200 -9.92 -7.79 24.15
CA ASP A 200 -10.32 -9.14 23.75
C ASP A 200 -9.70 -9.63 22.42
N SER A 201 -8.87 -8.82 21.74
CA SER A 201 -8.31 -9.16 20.41
C SER A 201 -9.38 -9.43 19.35
N LYS A 202 -10.44 -8.64 19.33
CA LYS A 202 -11.57 -8.79 18.41
C LYS A 202 -11.30 -8.24 17.00
N GLN A 203 -10.12 -7.67 16.77
CA GLN A 203 -9.66 -7.14 15.49
C GLN A 203 -10.50 -5.95 15.03
N SER A 204 -9.98 -4.74 15.21
CA SER A 204 -10.73 -3.54 14.86
C SER A 204 -10.96 -3.47 13.35
N THR A 205 -12.22 -3.24 12.96
CA THR A 205 -12.63 -3.09 11.57
C THR A 205 -13.35 -1.76 11.36
N THR A 206 -13.44 -1.31 10.11
CA THR A 206 -14.45 -0.32 9.68
C THR A 206 -14.55 0.92 10.59
N ALA A 207 -13.39 1.46 11.00
CA ALA A 207 -13.30 2.76 11.63
C ALA A 207 -13.07 3.84 10.57
N TYR A 208 -13.87 4.89 10.59
CA TYR A 208 -13.87 5.98 9.61
C TYR A 208 -13.57 7.29 10.32
N PHE A 209 -12.44 7.91 9.99
CA PHE A 209 -12.04 9.23 10.47
C PHE A 209 -12.05 10.20 9.28
N ASP A 210 -12.89 11.22 9.33
CA ASP A 210 -13.08 12.18 8.24
C ASP A 210 -12.97 13.63 8.75
N ASN A 211 -12.21 14.47 8.07
CA ASN A 211 -12.01 15.89 8.44
C ASN A 211 -11.57 16.05 9.90
N CYS A 212 -10.53 15.33 10.30
CA CYS A 212 -10.04 15.32 11.68
C CYS A 212 -8.67 15.99 11.79
N SER A 213 -8.49 16.80 12.83
CA SER A 213 -7.21 17.47 13.14
C SER A 213 -6.75 17.08 14.53
N TRP A 214 -5.51 16.56 14.61
CA TRP A 214 -4.82 16.29 15.87
C TRP A 214 -3.61 17.20 16.00
N GLN A 215 -3.55 17.94 17.11
CA GLN A 215 -2.51 18.93 17.35
C GLN A 215 -1.87 18.78 18.74
N TRP A 216 -0.56 19.00 18.83
CA TRP A 216 0.18 19.10 20.10
C TRP A 216 0.04 17.90 21.06
N GLY A 217 -0.46 16.76 20.58
CA GLY A 217 -0.68 15.53 21.36
C GLY A 217 0.39 14.48 21.13
N LYS A 218 0.22 13.32 21.77
CA LYS A 218 1.13 12.18 21.60
C LYS A 218 0.75 11.28 20.42
N TYR A 219 -0.30 10.46 20.55
CA TYR A 219 -0.85 9.66 19.45
C TYR A 219 -2.17 10.27 18.93
N PRO A 220 -2.36 10.43 17.62
CA PRO A 220 -3.66 10.84 17.07
C PRO A 220 -4.71 9.73 17.27
N VAL A 221 -4.41 8.56 16.71
CA VAL A 221 -5.17 7.31 16.86
C VAL A 221 -4.18 6.18 17.12
N LEU A 222 -4.41 5.46 18.21
CA LEU A 222 -3.63 4.31 18.64
C LEU A 222 -4.54 3.08 18.75
N PHE A 223 -4.42 2.19 17.77
CA PHE A 223 -4.88 0.82 17.92
C PHE A 223 -3.80 0.03 18.64
N ALA A 224 -4.09 -0.47 19.85
CA ALA A 224 -3.15 -1.30 20.60
C ALA A 224 -2.84 -2.62 19.87
N LYS A 225 -3.77 -3.06 19.02
CA LYS A 225 -3.71 -4.30 18.23
C LYS A 225 -3.88 -3.99 16.73
N GLU A 226 -4.90 -4.50 16.07
CA GLU A 226 -4.98 -4.55 14.61
C GLU A 226 -6.07 -3.62 14.08
N ALA A 227 -5.89 -3.10 12.86
CA ALA A 227 -6.85 -2.27 12.15
C ALA A 227 -7.06 -2.76 10.71
N TYR A 228 -8.30 -3.14 10.40
CA TYR A 228 -8.72 -3.68 9.10
C TYR A 228 -9.78 -2.79 8.46
N GLN A 229 -9.64 -2.50 7.16
CA GLN A 229 -10.66 -1.77 6.41
C GLN A 229 -11.05 -0.41 7.04
N CYS A 230 -10.11 0.22 7.73
CA CYS A 230 -10.28 1.56 8.31
C CYS A 230 -9.98 2.62 7.25
N VAL A 231 -10.63 3.78 7.37
CA VAL A 231 -10.48 4.91 6.44
C VAL A 231 -10.10 6.16 7.22
N PHE A 232 -9.06 6.82 6.73
CA PHE A 232 -8.56 8.10 7.23
C PHE A 232 -8.60 9.08 6.06
N ASN A 233 -9.49 10.06 6.12
CA ASN A 233 -9.73 11.03 5.05
C ASN A 233 -9.63 12.46 5.58
N ASN A 234 -8.87 13.32 4.88
CA ASN A 234 -8.69 14.72 5.24
C ASN A 234 -8.19 14.88 6.68
N ILE A 235 -6.99 14.36 6.95
CA ILE A 235 -6.41 14.29 8.29
C ILE A 235 -5.28 15.30 8.44
N ILE A 236 -5.27 16.03 9.55
CA ILE A 236 -4.17 16.92 9.94
C ILE A 236 -3.46 16.33 11.17
N LEU A 237 -2.15 16.18 11.07
CA LEU A 237 -1.24 15.81 12.16
C LEU A 237 -0.25 16.96 12.37
N GLU A 238 -0.52 17.84 13.34
CA GLU A 238 0.26 19.06 13.56
C GLU A 238 0.98 19.01 14.91
N TYR A 239 2.31 19.09 14.94
CA TYR A 239 3.09 19.00 16.18
C TYR A 239 2.73 17.79 17.05
N MET A 240 2.43 16.65 16.42
CA MET A 240 2.15 15.39 17.12
C MET A 240 3.45 14.67 17.46
N GLN A 241 3.48 13.90 18.56
CA GLN A 241 4.68 13.14 18.92
C GLN A 241 4.84 11.89 18.04
N TYR A 242 3.74 11.21 17.70
CA TYR A 242 3.71 10.00 16.88
C TYR A 242 2.58 10.05 15.84
N GLY A 243 2.70 9.22 14.80
CA GLY A 243 1.70 9.12 13.73
C GLY A 243 0.53 8.19 14.07
N LEU A 244 -0.30 7.90 13.06
CA LEU A 244 -1.34 6.87 13.14
C LEU A 244 -0.67 5.52 13.42
N THR A 245 -1.06 4.87 14.52
CA THR A 245 -0.36 3.68 15.03
C THR A 245 -1.30 2.49 15.19
N ALA A 246 -0.88 1.33 14.65
CA ALA A 246 -1.50 0.03 14.89
C ALA A 246 -0.42 -1.07 14.88
N GLY A 247 -0.74 -2.27 15.33
CA GLY A 247 0.07 -3.47 15.08
C GLY A 247 0.02 -3.91 13.63
N ILE A 248 -1.17 -3.90 13.04
CA ILE A 248 -1.44 -4.27 11.64
C ILE A 248 -2.31 -3.20 11.00
N TRP A 249 -1.98 -2.84 9.76
CA TRP A 249 -2.83 -2.08 8.85
C TRP A 249 -3.15 -2.94 7.64
N SER A 250 -4.41 -3.35 7.50
CA SER A 250 -4.82 -4.23 6.41
C SER A 250 -6.06 -3.70 5.70
N ASN A 251 -6.02 -3.64 4.37
CA ASN A 251 -7.13 -3.15 3.55
C ASN A 251 -7.59 -1.71 3.92
N CYS A 252 -6.72 -0.90 4.54
CA CYS A 252 -7.06 0.45 5.00
C CYS A 252 -6.83 1.51 3.91
N SER A 253 -7.51 2.65 4.04
CA SER A 253 -7.34 3.80 3.14
C SER A 253 -6.87 5.03 3.90
N PHE A 254 -5.86 5.72 3.35
CA PHE A 254 -5.31 6.97 3.86
C PHE A 254 -5.31 8.00 2.73
N ASN A 255 -6.23 8.96 2.79
CA ASN A 255 -6.40 9.97 1.76
C ASN A 255 -6.29 11.38 2.35
N ALA A 256 -5.58 12.28 1.65
CA ALA A 256 -5.45 13.68 2.04
C ALA A 256 -4.90 13.85 3.47
N ILE A 257 -3.69 13.33 3.70
CA ILE A 257 -3.01 13.45 5.00
C ILE A 257 -2.03 14.62 4.96
N TRP A 258 -2.20 15.57 5.87
CA TRP A 258 -1.29 16.69 6.13
C TRP A 258 -0.53 16.43 7.43
N ALA A 259 0.75 16.08 7.35
CA ALA A 259 1.62 15.88 8.49
C ALA A 259 2.69 16.99 8.55
N GLU A 260 2.61 17.83 9.58
CA GLU A 260 3.45 19.00 9.75
C GLU A 260 4.05 19.07 11.16
N GLN A 261 5.38 18.99 11.23
CA GLN A 261 6.18 19.02 12.46
C GLN A 261 5.89 17.85 13.43
N THR A 262 6.93 17.33 14.06
CA THR A 262 6.76 16.49 15.26
C THR A 262 6.91 17.35 16.49
N ARG A 263 6.24 16.98 17.58
CA ARG A 263 6.19 17.77 18.83
C ARG A 263 7.59 18.11 19.38
N ASP A 264 8.54 17.20 19.21
CA ASP A 264 9.89 17.27 19.75
C ASP A 264 10.97 17.42 18.67
N GLY A 265 10.59 17.65 17.40
CA GLY A 265 11.51 17.80 16.28
C GLY A 265 12.21 16.52 15.81
N VAL A 266 11.90 15.36 16.39
CA VAL A 266 12.52 14.07 16.04
C VAL A 266 11.84 13.45 14.82
N ALA A 267 12.63 12.84 13.93
CA ALA A 267 12.12 12.19 12.73
C ALA A 267 11.37 10.88 13.05
N ARG A 268 10.15 10.75 12.53
CA ARG A 268 9.25 9.60 12.76
C ARG A 268 8.31 9.36 11.58
N ASP A 269 7.82 8.13 11.44
CA ASP A 269 6.81 7.81 10.44
C ASP A 269 5.43 8.36 10.83
N TRP A 270 4.71 8.89 9.84
CA TRP A 270 3.31 9.32 10.01
C TRP A 270 2.34 8.13 10.10
N LEU A 271 2.72 6.97 9.56
CA LEU A 271 2.00 5.70 9.61
C LEU A 271 2.89 4.59 10.15
N VAL A 272 2.53 4.07 11.32
CA VAL A 272 3.35 3.14 12.10
C VAL A 272 2.62 1.80 12.21
N ASN A 273 3.29 0.71 11.81
CA ASN A 273 2.94 -0.66 12.24
C ASN A 273 3.92 -1.10 13.33
N THR A 274 3.43 -1.56 14.47
CA THR A 274 4.28 -2.04 15.58
C THR A 274 4.71 -3.50 15.41
N THR A 275 4.08 -4.24 14.49
CA THR A 275 4.49 -5.59 14.09
C THR A 275 5.14 -5.55 12.71
N TYR A 276 6.32 -6.16 12.56
CA TYR A 276 7.12 -6.10 11.33
C TYR A 276 6.39 -6.63 10.08
N GLN A 277 6.43 -5.86 8.98
CA GLN A 277 5.83 -6.18 7.68
C GLN A 277 4.30 -6.29 7.67
N GLN A 278 3.62 -5.60 8.59
CA GLN A 278 2.16 -5.71 8.77
C GLN A 278 1.37 -4.51 8.24
N THR A 279 1.86 -3.83 7.20
CA THR A 279 1.06 -2.88 6.42
C THR A 279 0.84 -3.46 5.02
N PHE A 280 -0.37 -3.92 4.70
CA PHE A 280 -0.65 -4.58 3.42
C PHE A 280 -2.05 -4.31 2.87
N ASN A 281 -2.20 -4.38 1.55
CA ASN A 281 -3.44 -4.10 0.83
C ASN A 281 -4.04 -2.70 1.09
N CYS A 282 -3.23 -1.76 1.56
CA CYS A 282 -3.69 -0.41 1.87
C CYS A 282 -3.70 0.48 0.61
N THR A 283 -4.49 1.55 0.62
CA THR A 283 -4.44 2.60 -0.40
C THR A 283 -4.03 3.91 0.24
N VAL A 284 -3.07 4.61 -0.36
CA VAL A 284 -2.59 5.90 0.11
C VAL A 284 -2.66 6.92 -1.04
N ASN A 285 -3.22 8.09 -0.79
CA ASN A 285 -3.36 9.14 -1.81
C ASN A 285 -3.27 10.55 -1.21
N ASN A 286 -2.76 11.50 -2.01
CA ASN A 286 -2.69 12.94 -1.67
C ASN A 286 -2.00 13.21 -0.32
N LEU A 287 -0.67 13.07 -0.26
CA LEU A 287 0.07 13.27 0.98
C LEU A 287 0.83 14.60 0.98
N TYR A 288 0.71 15.34 2.07
CA TYR A 288 1.63 16.43 2.42
C TYR A 288 2.40 16.05 3.67
N ILE A 289 3.66 15.63 3.51
CA ILE A 289 4.53 15.22 4.62
C ILE A 289 5.71 16.19 4.69
N ARG A 290 5.79 16.96 5.78
CA ARG A 290 6.86 17.92 6.04
C ARG A 290 7.82 17.39 7.11
N THR A 291 9.13 17.57 6.88
CA THR A 291 10.19 17.29 7.86
C THR A 291 9.81 17.86 9.24
N PRO A 292 9.99 17.10 10.33
CA PRO A 292 10.74 15.85 10.44
C PRO A 292 9.94 14.56 10.19
N TRP A 293 8.65 14.63 9.82
CA TRP A 293 7.91 13.43 9.43
C TRP A 293 8.57 12.71 8.26
N LEU A 294 8.66 11.38 8.37
CA LEU A 294 9.20 10.51 7.34
C LEU A 294 8.07 10.06 6.41
N ASN A 295 8.29 10.25 5.10
CA ASN A 295 7.32 9.83 4.10
C ASN A 295 7.51 8.36 3.72
N ARG A 296 6.92 7.46 4.52
CA ARG A 296 6.95 6.02 4.27
C ARG A 296 6.19 5.59 3.01
N ALA A 297 5.30 6.45 2.52
CA ALA A 297 4.57 6.29 1.27
C ALA A 297 5.27 7.00 0.10
N ASP A 298 6.54 7.39 0.22
CA ASP A 298 7.25 8.01 -0.90
C ASP A 298 7.27 7.04 -2.08
N THR A 299 6.63 7.46 -3.17
CA THR A 299 6.51 6.66 -4.39
C THR A 299 7.89 6.38 -4.98
N THR A 300 8.88 7.26 -4.75
CA THR A 300 10.26 7.17 -5.24
C THR A 300 11.24 6.43 -4.32
N ALA A 301 10.85 6.18 -3.06
CA ALA A 301 11.71 5.46 -2.12
C ALA A 301 11.97 4.02 -2.61
N LEU A 302 13.21 3.56 -2.40
CA LEU A 302 13.59 2.18 -2.70
C LEU A 302 12.72 1.21 -1.91
N ALA A 303 12.43 0.07 -2.50
CA ALA A 303 11.65 -0.93 -1.81
C ALA A 303 12.56 -1.71 -0.87
N VAL A 304 12.21 -1.63 0.40
CA VAL A 304 12.89 -2.31 1.50
C VAL A 304 11.89 -3.24 2.19
N SER A 305 12.34 -3.98 3.19
CA SER A 305 11.37 -4.64 4.07
C SER A 305 10.53 -3.61 4.81
N ASP A 306 9.28 -3.96 5.12
CA ASP A 306 8.37 -3.12 5.91
C ASP A 306 7.89 -1.86 5.16
N ASN A 307 7.61 -2.01 3.86
CA ASN A 307 6.94 -0.98 3.08
C ASN A 307 5.45 -0.89 3.46
N ILE A 308 4.81 0.22 3.07
CA ILE A 308 3.35 0.27 2.96
C ILE A 308 2.94 -0.60 1.77
N GLY A 309 2.47 -1.81 2.05
CA GLY A 309 1.94 -2.73 1.05
C GLY A 309 0.57 -2.27 0.55
N GLY A 310 0.38 -2.30 -0.77
CA GLY A 310 -0.80 -1.86 -1.49
C GLY A 310 -0.49 -0.78 -2.52
N VAL A 311 -1.43 0.14 -2.75
CA VAL A 311 -1.34 1.17 -3.81
C VAL A 311 -1.08 2.54 -3.20
N VAL A 312 -0.11 3.27 -3.75
CA VAL A 312 0.19 4.65 -3.38
C VAL A 312 0.08 5.56 -4.60
N ILE A 313 -0.68 6.64 -4.50
CA ILE A 313 -0.86 7.63 -5.56
C ILE A 313 -0.40 8.98 -5.02
N ASP A 314 0.73 9.49 -5.49
CA ASP A 314 1.26 10.76 -5.00
C ASP A 314 2.20 11.42 -6.01
N LYS A 315 2.26 12.76 -6.04
CA LYS A 315 3.19 13.56 -6.87
C LYS A 315 3.24 13.11 -8.34
N SER A 316 2.08 12.89 -8.94
CA SER A 316 1.92 12.40 -10.32
C SER A 316 2.48 11.00 -10.58
N ARG A 317 2.57 10.14 -9.56
CA ARG A 317 3.05 8.76 -9.66
C ARG A 317 2.08 7.80 -8.98
N ILE A 318 2.05 6.56 -9.45
CA ILE A 318 1.29 5.45 -8.87
C ILE A 318 2.28 4.35 -8.56
N THR A 319 2.27 3.81 -7.35
CA THR A 319 3.14 2.71 -6.96
C THR A 319 2.33 1.57 -6.37
N LEU A 320 2.52 0.35 -6.86
CA LEU A 320 2.04 -0.88 -6.25
C LEU A 320 3.20 -1.55 -5.49
N SER A 321 3.04 -1.75 -4.18
CA SER A 321 4.08 -2.33 -3.32
C SER A 321 3.56 -3.55 -2.55
N GLY A 322 4.43 -4.52 -2.29
CA GLY A 322 4.24 -5.51 -1.24
C GLY A 322 4.95 -5.07 0.04
N ALA A 323 4.45 -5.53 1.20
CA ALA A 323 5.05 -5.24 2.50
C ALA A 323 6.50 -5.77 2.63
N THR A 324 6.83 -6.83 1.88
CA THR A 324 8.11 -7.56 1.93
C THR A 324 9.15 -7.07 0.91
N GLY A 325 8.83 -6.07 0.08
CA GLY A 325 9.81 -5.42 -0.78
C GLY A 325 9.42 -5.29 -2.25
N ALA A 326 8.52 -6.10 -2.81
CA ALA A 326 8.15 -5.93 -4.23
C ALA A 326 7.56 -4.53 -4.46
N LYS A 327 8.00 -3.79 -5.49
CA LYS A 327 7.47 -2.44 -5.75
C LYS A 327 7.60 -2.06 -7.22
N ILE A 328 6.48 -1.70 -7.83
CA ILE A 328 6.37 -1.22 -9.21
C ILE A 328 5.80 0.19 -9.18
N GLN A 329 6.42 1.12 -9.90
CA GLN A 329 5.98 2.50 -10.00
C GLN A 329 5.61 2.84 -11.45
N LEU A 330 4.54 3.58 -11.66
CA LEU A 330 4.17 4.28 -12.88
C LEU A 330 4.30 5.80 -12.65
N SER A 331 4.84 6.50 -13.64
CA SER A 331 5.06 7.95 -13.63
C SER A 331 4.81 8.52 -15.05
N PRO A 332 4.84 9.85 -15.26
CA PRO A 332 4.76 10.43 -16.61
C PRO A 332 5.97 10.02 -17.45
N SER A 333 7.10 9.85 -16.78
CA SER A 333 8.32 9.21 -17.27
C SER A 333 8.22 7.67 -17.28
N GLY A 334 7.01 7.13 -17.39
CA GLY A 334 6.57 5.72 -17.39
C GLY A 334 6.94 4.85 -16.19
N LEU A 335 7.13 3.55 -16.41
CA LEU A 335 7.16 2.46 -15.42
C LEU A 335 8.56 2.18 -14.79
N ALA A 336 8.65 1.70 -13.54
CA ALA A 336 9.91 1.39 -12.87
C ALA A 336 9.72 0.23 -11.86
N THR A 337 10.78 -0.49 -11.53
CA THR A 337 10.82 -1.43 -10.39
C THR A 337 11.79 -0.92 -9.32
N LEU A 338 11.42 -1.06 -8.05
CA LEU A 338 12.19 -0.54 -6.91
C LEU A 338 12.67 -1.65 -5.94
N PHE A 339 12.56 -2.93 -6.32
CA PHE A 339 12.74 -4.12 -5.45
C PHE A 339 14.19 -4.53 -5.10
N ALA A 340 15.21 -4.14 -5.88
CA ALA A 340 16.49 -4.88 -5.92
C ALA A 340 17.48 -4.69 -4.74
N ASN A 341 17.06 -4.15 -3.57
CA ASN A 341 17.96 -3.97 -2.42
C ASN A 341 18.19 -5.22 -1.56
N TRP A 342 17.35 -6.26 -1.65
CA TRP A 342 17.56 -7.52 -0.90
C TRP A 342 18.80 -8.29 -1.37
N TYR A 343 19.29 -8.03 -2.59
CA TYR A 343 20.48 -8.65 -3.19
C TYR A 343 21.60 -7.60 -3.45
N GLY A 344 22.09 -7.00 -2.36
CA GLY A 344 23.35 -6.27 -2.19
C GLY A 344 24.14 -5.77 -3.43
N GLY A 345 23.69 -4.71 -4.09
CA GLY A 345 24.50 -4.02 -5.12
C GLY A 345 24.05 -2.59 -5.40
N THR A 346 24.95 -1.62 -5.26
CA THR A 346 24.70 -0.16 -5.25
C THR A 346 24.35 0.49 -6.60
N ASN A 347 24.32 -0.23 -7.72
CA ASN A 347 24.16 0.35 -9.06
C ASN A 347 22.99 -0.26 -9.86
N ARG A 348 21.78 -0.29 -9.30
CA ARG A 348 20.67 -1.06 -9.88
C ARG A 348 19.29 -0.35 -9.94
N ARG A 349 19.12 0.65 -10.82
CA ARG A 349 17.81 1.34 -11.09
C ARG A 349 17.28 1.12 -12.52
N LEU A 350 15.97 0.86 -12.70
CA LEU A 350 15.21 0.79 -13.98
C LEU A 350 14.18 1.94 -14.01
N LEU A 351 14.13 2.72 -15.10
CA LEU A 351 13.18 3.82 -15.36
C LEU A 351 12.65 3.71 -16.80
N ILE A 352 11.33 3.67 -17.01
CA ILE A 352 10.68 3.48 -18.33
C ILE A 352 10.12 4.83 -18.82
N THR A 353 11.01 5.70 -19.29
CA THR A 353 10.80 7.04 -19.91
C THR A 353 9.62 7.23 -20.88
N THR A 354 8.86 8.33 -20.88
CA THR A 354 8.48 8.98 -22.16
C THR A 354 9.20 10.33 -22.26
N GLN A 355 9.76 10.65 -23.43
CA GLN A 355 10.18 12.03 -23.70
C GLN A 355 8.92 12.90 -23.82
N PRO A 356 8.92 14.17 -23.34
CA PRO A 356 7.89 15.11 -23.74
C PRO A 356 7.84 15.16 -25.27
N THR A 357 6.64 15.26 -25.81
CA THR A 357 6.35 15.35 -27.24
C THR A 357 7.39 16.22 -27.95
N ALA A 358 8.14 15.66 -28.90
CA ALA A 358 8.93 16.49 -29.81
C ALA A 358 7.91 17.33 -30.60
N ALA A 359 7.89 18.64 -30.34
CA ALA A 359 7.13 19.60 -31.13
C ALA A 359 7.38 19.28 -32.61
N ASP A 360 6.30 19.25 -33.38
CA ASP A 360 6.27 19.12 -34.84
C ASP A 360 6.38 17.71 -35.44
N SER A 361 6.55 16.62 -34.67
CA SER A 361 6.77 15.28 -35.26
C SER A 361 5.53 14.36 -35.36
N GLY A 362 4.45 14.61 -34.62
CA GLY A 362 3.23 13.77 -34.66
C GLY A 362 3.39 12.31 -34.19
N TYR A 363 4.59 11.88 -33.78
CA TYR A 363 4.87 10.52 -33.34
C TYR A 363 4.69 10.35 -31.81
N LYS A 364 4.02 9.27 -31.41
CA LYS A 364 4.11 8.76 -30.04
C LYS A 364 5.47 8.06 -29.89
N THR A 365 6.31 8.55 -28.99
CA THR A 365 7.63 7.96 -28.70
C THR A 365 7.46 6.52 -28.20
N PRO A 366 8.26 5.55 -28.69
CA PRO A 366 8.18 4.17 -28.25
C PRO A 366 8.64 4.02 -26.79
N ILE A 367 8.00 3.10 -26.06
CA ILE A 367 8.40 2.68 -24.71
C ILE A 367 9.80 2.08 -24.78
N HIS A 368 10.76 2.68 -24.07
CA HIS A 368 12.11 2.15 -23.93
C HIS A 368 12.19 1.31 -22.64
N ILE A 369 12.41 0.01 -22.79
CA ILE A 369 12.61 -0.94 -21.68
C ILE A 369 14.12 -1.12 -21.54
N ASN A 370 14.70 -0.56 -20.48
CA ASN A 370 16.10 -0.81 -20.16
C ASN A 370 16.18 -1.51 -18.81
N ALA A 371 16.26 -2.84 -18.78
CA ALA A 371 16.29 -3.68 -17.58
C ALA A 371 17.73 -4.05 -17.19
N PRO A 372 18.44 -3.24 -16.38
CA PRO A 372 19.85 -3.47 -16.10
C PRO A 372 20.02 -4.44 -14.91
N ASN A 373 18.91 -4.80 -14.24
CA ASN A 373 18.90 -5.43 -12.90
C ASN A 373 17.90 -6.59 -12.81
N SER A 374 17.55 -7.14 -13.98
CA SER A 374 17.06 -8.50 -14.24
C SER A 374 16.15 -9.07 -13.13
N GLU A 375 14.82 -8.92 -13.16
CA GLU A 375 13.94 -9.50 -14.17
C GLU A 375 12.61 -8.75 -14.25
N LEU A 376 12.06 -8.66 -15.47
CA LEU A 376 10.67 -8.27 -15.72
C LEU A 376 9.99 -9.51 -16.29
N TYR A 377 9.06 -10.08 -15.54
CA TYR A 377 8.32 -11.26 -16.00
C TYR A 377 7.21 -10.83 -16.94
N PHE A 378 7.25 -11.39 -18.13
CA PHE A 378 6.16 -11.31 -19.08
C PHE A 378 5.52 -12.69 -19.15
N GLY A 379 4.45 -12.84 -18.38
CA GLY A 379 3.63 -14.04 -18.35
C GLY A 379 2.25 -13.76 -18.91
N ASN A 380 1.49 -14.83 -19.09
CA ASN A 380 0.05 -14.72 -19.28
C ASN A 380 -0.58 -14.39 -17.92
N GLN A 381 -1.74 -13.73 -17.94
CA GLN A 381 -2.53 -13.53 -16.72
C GLN A 381 -3.00 -14.86 -16.12
N ASP A 382 -3.23 -15.86 -16.98
CA ASP A 382 -3.48 -17.23 -16.59
C ASP A 382 -2.15 -17.94 -16.27
N GLU A 383 -1.97 -18.28 -14.99
CA GLU A 383 -0.78 -18.95 -14.47
C GLU A 383 -0.56 -20.36 -15.07
N THR A 384 -1.60 -20.96 -15.69
CA THR A 384 -1.50 -22.28 -16.32
C THR A 384 -1.07 -22.22 -17.79
N SER A 385 -1.10 -21.04 -18.40
CA SER A 385 -0.80 -20.89 -19.82
C SER A 385 0.71 -20.99 -20.11
N VAL A 386 1.06 -21.97 -20.94
CA VAL A 386 2.44 -22.22 -21.40
C VAL A 386 2.74 -21.57 -22.76
N ALA A 387 1.81 -20.76 -23.29
CA ALA A 387 1.98 -20.09 -24.58
C ALA A 387 3.03 -18.98 -24.47
N SER A 388 3.90 -18.87 -25.48
CA SER A 388 4.87 -17.77 -25.57
C SER A 388 4.18 -16.43 -25.77
N VAL A 389 4.62 -15.41 -25.03
CA VAL A 389 4.18 -14.02 -25.21
C VAL A 389 4.75 -13.46 -26.53
N VAL A 390 3.93 -12.69 -27.26
CA VAL A 390 4.33 -11.96 -28.46
C VAL A 390 4.32 -10.47 -28.18
N PHE A 391 5.48 -9.84 -28.30
CA PHE A 391 5.62 -8.39 -28.20
C PHE A 391 5.38 -7.74 -29.55
N LYS A 392 4.61 -6.66 -29.53
CA LYS A 392 4.32 -5.83 -30.70
C LYS A 392 4.96 -4.46 -30.51
N ARG A 393 5.68 -3.98 -31.51
CA ARG A 393 6.36 -2.68 -31.49
C ARG A 393 6.14 -1.93 -32.80
N VAL A 394 5.85 -0.63 -32.71
CA VAL A 394 5.86 0.25 -33.88
C VAL A 394 7.31 0.47 -34.31
N ILE A 395 7.62 0.18 -35.58
CA ILE A 395 8.98 0.32 -36.13
C ILE A 395 9.05 1.22 -37.36
N GLY A 396 7.94 1.77 -37.81
CA GLY A 396 7.85 2.63 -38.98
C GLY A 396 6.40 2.84 -39.43
N ALA A 397 6.23 3.32 -40.65
CA ALA A 397 4.92 3.51 -41.27
C ALA A 397 4.65 2.45 -42.36
N THR A 398 3.38 2.18 -42.62
CA THR A 398 2.89 1.45 -43.78
C THR A 398 2.98 2.32 -45.04
N ALA A 399 2.76 1.72 -46.21
CA ALA A 399 2.65 2.45 -47.48
C ALA A 399 1.54 3.54 -47.48
N THR A 400 0.54 3.42 -46.60
CA THR A 400 -0.55 4.39 -46.42
C THR A 400 -0.29 5.41 -45.29
N ASN A 401 0.95 5.51 -44.82
CA ASN A 401 1.37 6.40 -43.74
C ASN A 401 0.66 6.16 -42.39
N THR A 402 0.29 4.91 -42.11
CA THR A 402 -0.24 4.48 -40.79
C THR A 402 0.85 3.71 -40.01
N PRO A 403 0.80 3.61 -38.68
CA PRO A 403 1.83 2.89 -37.92
C PRO A 403 1.93 1.41 -38.29
N TYR A 404 3.12 0.96 -38.70
CA TYR A 404 3.40 -0.46 -38.89
C TYR A 404 3.85 -1.09 -37.57
N ILE A 405 3.09 -2.10 -37.13
CA ILE A 405 3.31 -2.82 -35.87
C ILE A 405 3.95 -4.18 -36.18
N ALA A 406 5.24 -4.29 -35.90
CA ALA A 406 5.98 -5.55 -36.02
C ALA A 406 5.78 -6.41 -34.78
N SER A 407 5.71 -7.74 -34.97
CA SER A 407 5.71 -8.74 -33.90
C SER A 407 7.09 -9.35 -33.73
N ASP A 408 7.42 -9.77 -32.50
CA ASP A 408 8.57 -10.62 -32.23
C ASP A 408 8.17 -12.10 -32.11
N SER A 409 9.17 -12.96 -31.86
CA SER A 409 8.94 -14.32 -31.39
C SER A 409 10.04 -14.68 -30.42
N TRP A 410 9.64 -15.10 -29.22
CA TRP A 410 10.52 -15.61 -28.19
C TRP A 410 9.98 -16.94 -27.70
N THR A 411 10.55 -18.03 -28.22
CA THR A 411 10.17 -19.40 -27.85
C THR A 411 11.42 -20.17 -27.44
N LYS A 412 11.24 -21.40 -26.95
CA LYS A 412 12.35 -22.33 -26.71
C LYS A 412 13.21 -22.64 -27.95
N LYS A 413 12.73 -22.33 -29.16
CA LYS A 413 13.39 -22.68 -30.44
C LYS A 413 13.86 -21.49 -31.27
N ILE A 414 13.37 -20.28 -31.00
CA ILE A 414 13.66 -19.10 -31.83
C ILE A 414 13.56 -17.81 -31.03
N ARG A 415 14.51 -16.90 -31.29
CA ARG A 415 14.45 -15.48 -30.90
C ARG A 415 14.57 -14.63 -32.16
N LYS A 416 13.48 -13.96 -32.53
CA LYS A 416 13.45 -13.07 -33.71
C LYS A 416 12.59 -11.84 -33.51
N TRP A 417 12.85 -10.83 -34.33
CA TRP A 417 12.01 -9.64 -34.49
C TRP A 417 11.61 -9.56 -35.96
N ASN A 418 10.31 -9.59 -36.25
CA ASN A 418 9.83 -9.44 -37.62
C ASN A 418 9.96 -7.97 -38.05
N THR A 419 10.15 -7.74 -39.35
CA THR A 419 10.08 -6.44 -40.00
C THR A 419 9.41 -6.61 -41.36
N TYR A 420 9.13 -5.51 -42.06
CA TYR A 420 8.50 -5.54 -43.37
C TYR A 420 9.05 -4.42 -44.23
N ASN A 421 9.44 -4.76 -45.45
CA ASN A 421 9.75 -3.77 -46.47
C ASN A 421 8.47 -3.53 -47.29
N HIS A 422 7.88 -2.35 -47.10
CA HIS A 422 6.65 -1.94 -47.77
C HIS A 422 6.85 -1.59 -49.26
N GLU A 423 8.06 -1.24 -49.69
CA GLU A 423 8.37 -0.92 -51.08
C GLU A 423 8.29 -2.16 -51.98
N VAL A 424 8.78 -3.31 -51.47
CA VAL A 424 8.83 -4.57 -52.21
C VAL A 424 7.82 -5.62 -51.72
N SER A 425 7.00 -5.26 -50.73
CA SER A 425 6.03 -6.16 -50.09
C SER A 425 6.65 -7.48 -49.62
N LYS A 426 7.78 -7.39 -48.89
CA LYS A 426 8.50 -8.55 -48.37
C LYS A 426 8.64 -8.50 -46.86
N VAL A 427 8.43 -9.65 -46.22
CA VAL A 427 8.72 -9.86 -44.81
C VAL A 427 10.23 -9.97 -44.63
N GLY A 428 10.78 -9.21 -43.68
CA GLY A 428 12.16 -9.31 -43.23
C GLY A 428 12.21 -9.70 -41.75
N ARG A 429 13.38 -10.11 -41.25
CA ARG A 429 13.55 -10.51 -39.84
C ARG A 429 14.96 -10.23 -39.34
N PHE A 430 15.07 -9.87 -38.06
CA PHE A 430 16.33 -9.91 -37.30
C PHE A 430 16.31 -11.15 -36.41
N ILE A 431 17.42 -11.89 -36.33
CA ILE A 431 17.51 -13.18 -35.64
C ILE A 431 18.68 -13.16 -34.66
N ALA A 432 18.45 -13.66 -33.45
CA ALA A 432 19.51 -14.00 -32.50
C ALA A 432 19.76 -15.51 -32.57
N PRO A 433 20.82 -15.99 -33.25
CA PRO A 433 21.11 -17.41 -33.40
C PRO A 433 21.64 -18.02 -32.10
N MET A 434 21.58 -19.34 -31.99
CA MET A 434 22.35 -20.08 -30.99
C MET A 434 23.83 -20.02 -31.38
N MET A 435 24.70 -19.86 -30.39
CA MET A 435 26.14 -19.87 -30.58
C MET A 435 26.76 -20.91 -29.65
N LEU A 436 27.66 -21.72 -30.19
CA LEU A 436 28.35 -22.76 -29.44
C LEU A 436 29.82 -22.81 -29.88
N THR A 437 30.73 -22.98 -28.93
CA THR A 437 32.17 -23.08 -29.21
C THR A 437 32.71 -24.44 -28.80
N TYR A 438 33.40 -25.09 -29.74
CA TYR A 438 34.28 -26.21 -29.46
C TYR A 438 35.65 -25.69 -29.02
N ASP A 439 36.22 -26.28 -27.98
CA ASP A 439 37.60 -26.04 -27.57
C ASP A 439 38.20 -27.33 -27.02
N VAL A 440 39.32 -27.77 -27.57
CA VAL A 440 39.98 -29.03 -27.14
C VAL A 440 40.41 -29.00 -25.67
N ASN A 441 40.63 -27.80 -25.10
CA ASN A 441 41.07 -27.66 -23.71
C ASN A 441 39.91 -27.65 -22.71
N PHE A 442 38.66 -27.64 -23.17
CA PHE A 442 37.52 -27.75 -22.27
C PHE A 442 37.40 -29.18 -21.75
N THR A 443 37.44 -29.34 -20.43
CA THR A 443 37.21 -30.62 -19.73
C THR A 443 35.82 -31.18 -20.01
N THR A 444 34.84 -30.31 -20.24
CA THR A 444 33.50 -30.64 -20.74
C THR A 444 33.15 -29.65 -21.84
N GLN A 445 32.79 -30.16 -23.01
CA GLN A 445 32.41 -29.30 -24.13
C GLN A 445 31.19 -28.45 -23.77
N GLN A 446 31.13 -27.24 -24.32
CA GLN A 446 29.99 -26.35 -24.07
C GLN A 446 28.69 -27.01 -24.50
N ASN A 447 27.62 -26.68 -23.77
CA ASN A 447 26.26 -27.01 -24.12
C ASN A 447 25.46 -25.71 -24.26
N ASN A 448 24.66 -25.61 -25.32
CA ASN A 448 23.67 -24.55 -25.47
C ASN A 448 22.30 -25.17 -25.76
N ALA A 449 21.40 -25.11 -24.77
CA ALA A 449 20.04 -25.65 -24.83
C ALA A 449 19.96 -27.10 -25.36
N GLY A 450 20.86 -27.97 -24.91
CA GLY A 450 20.87 -29.40 -25.28
C GLY A 450 21.62 -29.72 -26.58
N TRP A 451 22.45 -28.81 -27.08
CA TRP A 451 23.31 -29.01 -28.24
C TRP A 451 24.78 -28.89 -27.85
N SER A 452 25.62 -29.78 -28.37
CA SER A 452 27.06 -29.81 -28.12
C SER A 452 27.85 -30.04 -29.42
N ILE A 453 29.16 -29.76 -29.38
CA ILE A 453 30.09 -30.10 -30.45
C ILE A 453 31.08 -31.14 -29.94
N SER A 454 31.21 -32.25 -30.66
CA SER A 454 32.16 -33.32 -30.34
C SER A 454 33.01 -33.68 -31.55
N LYS A 455 34.28 -34.04 -31.31
CA LYS A 455 35.13 -34.61 -32.35
C LYS A 455 34.68 -36.03 -32.69
N GLU A 456 34.50 -36.32 -33.98
CA GLU A 456 34.20 -37.67 -34.49
C GLU A 456 35.48 -38.39 -34.93
N SER A 457 36.32 -37.69 -35.69
CA SER A 457 37.61 -38.17 -36.19
C SER A 457 38.50 -36.98 -36.52
N THR A 458 39.71 -37.21 -37.03
CA THR A 458 40.59 -36.14 -37.51
C THR A 458 39.87 -35.27 -38.54
N GLY A 459 39.80 -33.97 -38.26
CA GLY A 459 39.16 -32.94 -39.08
C GLY A 459 37.63 -33.02 -39.15
N VAL A 460 36.98 -33.95 -38.43
CA VAL A 460 35.52 -34.15 -38.49
C VAL A 460 34.89 -33.97 -37.13
N TYR A 461 33.94 -33.03 -37.04
CA TYR A 461 33.25 -32.67 -35.81
C TYR A 461 31.74 -32.73 -36.01
N ARG A 462 31.00 -33.04 -34.96
CA ARG A 462 29.54 -33.09 -34.96
C ARG A 462 29.00 -31.98 -34.08
N LEU A 463 28.23 -31.05 -34.66
CA LEU A 463 27.24 -30.28 -33.92
C LEU A 463 25.97 -31.12 -33.85
N GLN A 464 25.60 -31.62 -32.69
CA GLN A 464 24.43 -32.48 -32.55
C GLN A 464 23.69 -32.25 -31.24
N ARG A 465 22.42 -32.67 -31.23
CA ARG A 465 21.62 -32.75 -30.00
C ARG A 465 22.19 -33.79 -29.04
N ASP A 466 22.17 -33.47 -27.74
CA ASP A 466 22.58 -34.40 -26.69
C ASP A 466 21.55 -35.52 -26.50
N ALA A 467 21.95 -36.58 -25.78
CA ALA A 467 21.07 -37.68 -25.45
C ALA A 467 19.81 -37.19 -24.70
N GLY A 468 18.63 -37.62 -25.14
CA GLY A 468 17.34 -37.21 -24.58
C GLY A 468 16.76 -35.92 -25.15
N VAL A 469 17.51 -35.16 -25.95
CA VAL A 469 17.01 -33.94 -26.62
C VAL A 469 16.32 -34.32 -27.92
N THR A 470 15.03 -33.96 -28.06
CA THR A 470 14.21 -34.29 -29.24
C THR A 470 14.05 -33.11 -30.22
N THR A 471 14.56 -31.93 -29.89
CA THR A 471 14.44 -30.77 -30.78
C THR A 471 15.35 -30.94 -32.00
N GLU A 472 14.79 -30.70 -33.19
CA GLU A 472 15.48 -30.87 -34.48
C GLU A 472 15.88 -29.52 -35.08
N LEU A 473 16.85 -29.54 -35.98
CA LEU A 473 17.09 -28.48 -36.95
C LEU A 473 16.06 -28.61 -38.08
N ALA A 474 15.30 -27.56 -38.36
CA ALA A 474 14.35 -27.51 -39.48
C ALA A 474 14.67 -26.33 -40.40
N ASN A 475 15.29 -26.61 -41.54
CA ASN A 475 15.81 -25.62 -42.48
C ASN A 475 16.72 -24.56 -41.80
N PRO A 476 17.81 -24.99 -41.14
CA PRO A 476 18.64 -24.12 -40.32
C PRO A 476 19.53 -23.19 -41.17
N HIS A 477 19.87 -22.03 -40.61
CA HIS A 477 21.05 -21.27 -41.04
C HIS A 477 22.24 -21.70 -40.17
N ILE A 478 23.40 -21.95 -40.78
CA ILE A 478 24.60 -22.41 -40.06
C ILE A 478 25.81 -21.63 -40.59
N PHE A 479 26.59 -21.09 -39.65
CA PHE A 479 27.81 -20.36 -39.93
C PHE A 479 28.90 -20.80 -38.97
N VAL A 480 30.11 -21.02 -39.49
CA VAL A 480 31.28 -21.45 -38.69
C VAL A 480 32.34 -20.37 -38.76
N SER A 481 32.91 -20.01 -37.61
CA SER A 481 33.86 -18.91 -37.49
C SER A 481 34.86 -19.11 -36.35
N GLY A 482 35.82 -18.18 -36.23
CA GLY A 482 36.78 -18.15 -35.12
C GLY A 482 37.60 -19.43 -35.02
N ILE A 483 38.15 -19.90 -36.15
CA ILE A 483 38.90 -21.15 -36.26
C ILE A 483 40.35 -20.91 -35.83
N PHE A 484 40.80 -21.57 -34.76
CA PHE A 484 42.17 -21.53 -34.27
C PHE A 484 42.88 -22.84 -34.58
N SER A 485 44.01 -22.76 -35.29
CA SER A 485 44.92 -23.90 -35.51
C SER A 485 45.95 -24.04 -34.38
N GLY A 486 46.58 -25.21 -34.23
CA GLY A 486 47.87 -25.34 -33.51
C GLY A 486 47.76 -25.37 -31.99
N THR A 487 48.05 -24.28 -31.29
CA THR A 487 47.97 -24.18 -29.81
C THR A 487 46.72 -23.43 -29.38
N GLY A 488 46.41 -23.41 -28.08
CA GLY A 488 45.25 -22.67 -27.52
C GLY A 488 45.26 -21.16 -27.80
N LEU A 489 46.40 -20.57 -28.16
CA LEU A 489 46.53 -19.17 -28.59
C LEU A 489 46.22 -18.96 -30.08
N GLY A 490 46.31 -20.02 -30.89
CA GLY A 490 46.30 -19.96 -32.35
C GLY A 490 47.72 -19.91 -32.93
N GLY A 491 48.04 -20.90 -33.77
CA GLY A 491 49.34 -21.03 -34.45
C GLY A 491 49.42 -20.35 -35.83
N GLY A 492 48.38 -19.62 -36.24
CA GLY A 492 48.33 -18.89 -37.52
C GLY A 492 48.30 -19.75 -38.79
N LYS A 493 48.25 -21.09 -38.70
CA LYS A 493 48.11 -21.96 -39.87
C LYS A 493 46.71 -21.84 -40.45
N ALA A 494 46.63 -21.72 -41.77
CA ALA A 494 45.36 -21.63 -42.48
C ALA A 494 44.59 -22.95 -42.40
N ILE A 495 43.38 -22.89 -41.85
CA ILE A 495 42.35 -23.92 -41.93
C ILE A 495 41.18 -23.29 -42.69
N LEU A 496 40.73 -23.96 -43.75
CA LEU A 496 39.60 -23.47 -44.54
C LEU A 496 38.28 -23.61 -43.76
N PRO A 497 37.28 -22.74 -44.02
CA PRO A 497 35.94 -22.94 -43.48
C PRO A 497 35.42 -24.34 -43.81
N PRO A 498 34.74 -25.02 -42.86
CA PRO A 498 34.39 -26.40 -43.07
C PRO A 498 33.28 -26.55 -44.09
N THR A 499 33.32 -27.67 -44.82
CA THR A 499 32.13 -28.13 -45.54
C THR A 499 31.19 -28.85 -44.57
N LEU A 500 29.88 -28.81 -44.86
CA LEU A 500 28.84 -29.31 -43.96
C LEU A 500 28.16 -30.54 -44.53
N GLN A 501 27.87 -31.52 -43.67
CA GLN A 501 26.99 -32.65 -43.98
C GLN A 501 25.90 -32.76 -42.92
N ALA A 502 24.63 -32.84 -43.33
CA ALA A 502 23.55 -33.02 -42.37
C ALA A 502 23.61 -34.40 -41.70
N ILE A 503 23.34 -34.43 -40.40
CA ILE A 503 23.05 -35.64 -39.64
C ILE A 503 21.53 -35.75 -39.62
N GLU A 504 20.98 -36.70 -40.37
CA GLU A 504 19.54 -36.86 -40.47
C GLU A 504 18.89 -37.20 -39.12
N ALA A 505 17.68 -36.71 -38.88
CA ALA A 505 16.90 -37.06 -37.69
C ALA A 505 16.25 -38.44 -37.84
N TYR A 506 15.89 -38.77 -39.08
CA TYR A 506 15.40 -40.07 -39.56
C TYR A 506 15.76 -40.16 -41.04
N SER A 507 15.81 -41.36 -41.62
CA SER A 507 16.26 -41.55 -43.00
C SER A 507 15.46 -40.67 -43.99
N GLY A 508 16.17 -39.87 -44.78
CA GLY A 508 15.61 -38.95 -45.78
C GLY A 508 15.08 -37.62 -45.23
N SER A 509 15.23 -37.36 -43.92
CA SER A 509 14.71 -36.15 -43.28
C SER A 509 15.33 -34.87 -43.84
N TRP A 510 16.62 -34.89 -44.20
CA TRP A 510 17.30 -33.70 -44.71
C TRP A 510 17.03 -33.48 -46.20
N SER A 511 17.10 -34.55 -46.98
CA SER A 511 16.88 -34.48 -48.43
C SER A 511 15.47 -33.97 -48.74
N SER A 512 14.46 -34.52 -48.04
CA SER A 512 13.03 -34.26 -48.31
C SER A 512 12.48 -33.05 -47.56
N PHE A 513 12.84 -32.88 -46.28
CA PHE A 513 12.18 -31.92 -45.39
C PHE A 513 13.13 -30.87 -44.79
N LYS A 514 14.44 -30.94 -45.11
CA LYS A 514 15.47 -30.12 -44.50
C LYS A 514 15.48 -30.24 -42.97
N VAL A 515 15.17 -31.42 -42.46
CA VAL A 515 15.17 -31.75 -41.04
C VAL A 515 16.42 -32.54 -40.66
N ALA A 516 17.09 -32.18 -39.57
CA ALA A 516 18.32 -32.82 -39.12
C ALA A 516 18.42 -32.90 -37.59
N ALA A 517 19.08 -33.96 -37.09
CA ALA A 517 19.51 -34.09 -35.69
C ALA A 517 20.82 -33.34 -35.40
N GLY A 518 21.52 -32.89 -36.45
CA GLY A 518 22.75 -32.12 -36.35
C GLY A 518 23.45 -31.94 -37.69
N VAL A 519 24.70 -31.50 -37.65
CA VAL A 519 25.58 -31.41 -38.81
C VAL A 519 26.99 -31.87 -38.48
N LYS A 520 27.64 -32.52 -39.44
CA LYS A 520 29.07 -32.74 -39.44
C LYS A 520 29.79 -31.57 -40.10
N LEU A 521 30.97 -31.26 -39.59
CA LEU A 521 31.84 -30.16 -39.97
C LEU A 521 33.18 -30.77 -40.40
N PHE A 522 33.58 -30.58 -41.65
CA PHE A 522 34.82 -31.13 -42.21
C PHE A 522 35.84 -30.02 -42.42
N PHE A 523 36.85 -29.96 -41.55
CA PHE A 523 37.93 -28.97 -41.63
C PHE A 523 39.10 -29.52 -42.43
N ILE A 524 39.55 -28.71 -43.40
CA ILE A 524 40.68 -29.03 -44.27
C ILE A 524 41.71 -27.90 -44.25
N ASP A 525 42.96 -28.25 -44.47
CA ASP A 525 44.02 -27.27 -44.72
C ASP A 525 44.06 -26.84 -46.20
N LEU A 526 45.03 -25.99 -46.56
CA LEU A 526 45.22 -25.52 -47.94
C LEU A 526 45.64 -26.62 -48.93
N THR A 527 46.06 -27.78 -48.43
CA THR A 527 46.43 -28.95 -49.26
C THR A 527 45.25 -29.90 -49.46
N GLY A 528 44.12 -29.65 -48.81
CA GLY A 528 42.93 -30.51 -48.83
C GLY A 528 42.96 -31.63 -47.80
N ALA A 529 43.95 -31.67 -46.91
CA ALA A 529 44.04 -32.68 -45.86
C ALA A 529 43.13 -32.32 -44.68
N LEU A 530 42.45 -33.32 -44.11
CA LEU A 530 41.64 -33.15 -42.90
C LEU A 530 42.54 -32.73 -41.72
N VAL A 531 42.16 -31.65 -41.04
CA VAL A 531 42.96 -31.06 -39.96
C VAL A 531 42.09 -30.67 -38.78
N ASP A 532 42.60 -30.92 -37.57
CA ASP A 532 41.90 -30.59 -36.34
C ASP A 532 42.13 -29.12 -35.94
N PRO A 533 41.08 -28.29 -35.87
CA PRO A 533 41.15 -27.03 -35.16
C PRO A 533 41.26 -27.26 -33.64
N MET A 534 41.96 -26.35 -32.98
CA MET A 534 42.01 -26.26 -31.52
C MET A 534 40.71 -25.72 -30.95
N ARG A 535 40.13 -24.73 -31.63
CA ARG A 535 38.92 -24.03 -31.23
C ARG A 535 38.17 -23.52 -32.45
N PHE A 536 36.85 -23.57 -32.43
CA PHE A 536 35.98 -22.90 -33.42
C PHE A 536 34.58 -22.68 -32.86
N SER A 537 33.89 -21.68 -33.40
CA SER A 537 32.51 -21.35 -33.03
C SER A 537 31.53 -21.66 -34.17
N VAL A 538 30.35 -22.15 -33.81
CA VAL A 538 29.22 -22.36 -34.73
C VAL A 538 28.05 -21.51 -34.27
N SER A 539 27.54 -20.68 -35.19
CA SER A 539 26.29 -19.94 -35.04
C SER A 539 25.21 -20.63 -35.87
N PHE A 540 24.08 -21.01 -35.26
CA PHE A 540 23.02 -21.73 -35.96
C PHE A 540 21.61 -21.40 -35.46
N THR A 541 20.60 -21.67 -36.29
CA THR A 541 19.17 -21.57 -35.94
C THR A 541 18.52 -22.94 -35.93
N LEU A 542 17.61 -23.20 -34.98
CA LEU A 542 16.86 -24.48 -34.94
C LEU A 542 15.71 -24.55 -35.95
N LYS A 543 15.22 -23.40 -36.40
CA LYS A 543 14.21 -23.28 -37.45
C LYS A 543 14.65 -22.29 -38.50
N SER A 544 14.00 -22.31 -39.67
CA SER A 544 14.19 -21.29 -40.68
C SER A 544 14.03 -19.91 -40.06
N GLY A 545 14.97 -19.04 -40.43
CA GLY A 545 14.81 -17.61 -40.23
C GLY A 545 13.76 -17.00 -41.15
N ILE A 546 13.27 -17.76 -42.13
CA ILE A 546 12.38 -17.38 -43.24
C ILE A 546 10.98 -17.96 -43.01
#